data_AF-A0A1Z4V4A0-F1
#
_entry.id   AF-A0A1Z4V4A0-F1
#
_cell.length_a   1.000
_cell.length_b   1.000
_cell.length_c   1.000
_cell.angle_alpha   90.00
_cell.angle_beta   90.00
_cell.angle_gamma   90.00
#
_symmetry.space_group_name_H-M   'P 1'
#
loop_
_entity.id
_entity.type
_entity.pdbx_description
1 polymer ?
#
loop_
_entity_poly.entity_id
_entity_poly.type
_entity_poly.pdbx_seq_one_letter_code
_entity_poly.pdbx_strand_id
1 'polypeptide(L)' 'MYLTPKSGLFLGGACIAAIAAVGSVFELSYGEPDFGVPTTAIILALSIPLTVLFFIAAVKDARDNIG' A
#
# COMPACT_ATOMS: atom_id res chain seq x y z
N MET A 1 19.68 -7.27 9.80
CA MET A 1 18.66 -7.11 8.74
C MET A 1 19.22 -6.12 7.74
N TYR A 2 19.81 -6.59 6.64
CA TYR A 2 20.35 -5.68 5.61
C TYR A 2 19.18 -5.27 4.73
N LEU A 3 18.59 -4.12 5.05
CA LEU A 3 17.51 -3.55 4.28
C LEU A 3 18.17 -2.60 3.28
N THR A 4 18.07 -2.90 1.98
CA THR A 4 18.59 -1.96 1.00
C THR A 4 17.72 -0.71 1.04
N PRO A 5 18.29 0.48 0.79
CA PRO A 5 17.50 1.71 0.71
C PRO A 5 16.31 1.59 -0.25
N LYS A 6 16.46 0.79 -1.32
CA LYS A 6 15.41 0.53 -2.31
C LYS A 6 14.32 -0.39 -1.78
N SER A 7 14.65 -1.51 -1.13
CA SER A 7 13.65 -2.38 -0.51
C SER A 7 12.89 -1.65 0.61
N GLY A 8 13.56 -0.75 1.33
CA GLY A 8 12.95 0.08 2.37
C GLY A 8 11.96 1.08 1.82
N LEU A 9 12.29 1.72 0.69
CA LEU A 9 11.37 2.63 0.00
C LEU A 9 10.12 1.89 -0.49
N PHE A 10 10.27 0.73 -1.14
CA PHE A 10 9.13 -0.06 -1.59
C PHE A 10 8.30 -0.58 -0.42
N LEU A 11 8.94 -1.08 0.65
CA LEU A 11 8.22 -1.55 1.83
C LEU A 11 7.45 -0.41 2.52
N GLY A 12 8.06 0.77 2.64
CA GLY A 12 7.39 1.96 3.16
C GLY A 12 6.18 2.37 2.32
N GLY A 13 6.32 2.34 0.99
CA GLY A 13 5.22 2.58 0.06
C GLY A 13 4.09 1.56 0.21
N ALA A 14 4.41 0.27 0.38
CA ALA A 14 3.43 -0.78 0.64
C ALA A 14 2.67 -0.53 1.96
N CYS A 15 3.36 -0.12 3.02
CA CYS A 15 2.74 0.21 4.30
C CYS A 15 1.75 1.39 4.18
N ILE A 16 2.14 2.47 3.50
CA ILE A 16 1.27 3.64 3.31
C ILE A 16 0.04 3.24 2.47
N ALA A 17 0.23 2.49 1.39
CA ALA A 17 -0.87 2.00 0.57
C ALA A 17 -1.83 1.09 1.37
N ALA A 18 -1.31 0.22 2.23
CA ALA A 18 -2.12 -0.62 3.10
C ALA A 18 -2.94 0.20 4.11
N ILE A 19 -2.35 1.22 4.72
CA ILE A 19 -3.05 2.13 5.64
C ILE A 19 -4.21 2.84 4.91
N ALA A 20 -3.96 3.36 3.71
CA ALA A 20 -4.99 4.01 2.89
C ALA A 20 -6.13 3.05 2.50
N ALA A 21 -5.81 1.80 2.17
CA ALA A 21 -6.83 0.78 1.88
C ALA A 21 -7.70 0.50 3.11
N VAL A 22 -7.11 0.29 4.29
CA VAL A 22 -7.85 0.04 5.53
C VAL A 22 -8.76 1.23 5.86
N GLY A 23 -8.25 2.46 5.84
CA GLY A 23 -9.05 3.67 6.09
C GLY A 23 -10.23 3.80 5.14
N SER A 24 -10.00 3.56 3.84
CA SER A 24 -11.06 3.62 2.82
C SER A 24 -12.15 2.57 3.02
N VAL A 25 -11.79 1.35 3.46
CA VAL A 25 -12.78 0.31 3.79
C VAL A 25 -13.65 0.74 4.97
N PHE A 26 -13.05 1.29 6.03
CA PHE A 26 -13.81 1.78 7.17
C PHE A 26 -14.75 2.93 6.77
N GLU A 27 -14.25 3.94 6.06
CA GLU A 27 -15.08 5.07 5.64
C GLU A 27 -16.25 4.65 4.73
N LEU A 28 -16.00 3.81 3.73
CA LEU A 28 -17.06 3.31 2.85
C LEU A 28 -18.07 2.44 3.61
N SER A 29 -17.63 1.73 4.65
CA SER A 29 -18.53 0.91 5.49
C SER A 29 -19.39 1.75 6.43
N TYR A 30 -18.90 2.91 6.88
CA TYR A 30 -19.66 3.82 7.75
C TYR A 30 -20.69 4.68 7.01
N GLY A 31 -20.57 4.84 5.68
CA GLY A 31 -21.60 5.43 4.82
C GLY A 31 -21.45 6.92 4.52
N GLU A 32 -20.66 7.65 5.30
CA GLU A 32 -20.32 9.07 5.09
C GLU A 32 -18.79 9.28 4.97
N PRO A 33 -18.19 8.93 3.82
CA PRO A 33 -16.78 9.17 3.55
C PRO A 33 -16.47 10.68 3.36
N ASP A 34 -15.39 11.16 3.97
CA ASP A 34 -14.99 12.58 3.96
C ASP A 34 -14.65 13.09 2.55
N PHE A 35 -14.03 12.23 1.73
CA PHE A 35 -13.69 12.52 0.33
C PHE A 35 -14.83 12.19 -0.65
N GLY A 36 -15.97 11.71 -0.13
CA GLY A 36 -17.09 11.18 -0.90
C GLY A 36 -16.84 9.77 -1.42
N VAL A 37 -17.94 9.04 -1.65
CA VAL A 37 -17.93 7.64 -2.13
C VAL A 37 -17.05 7.43 -3.37
N PRO A 38 -17.15 8.22 -4.46
CA PRO A 38 -16.37 7.94 -5.66
C PRO A 38 -14.86 8.08 -5.42
N THR A 39 -14.44 9.10 -4.67
CA THR A 39 -13.01 9.34 -4.39
C THR A 39 -12.44 8.25 -3.50
N THR A 40 -13.12 7.92 -2.39
CA THR A 40 -12.68 6.88 -1.45
C THR A 40 -12.65 5.49 -2.10
N ALA A 41 -13.60 5.18 -2.99
CA ALA A 41 -13.59 3.94 -3.76
C ALA A 41 -12.40 3.86 -4.74
N ILE A 42 -12.05 4.97 -5.41
CA ILE A 42 -10.87 5.01 -6.30
C ILE A 42 -9.59 4.82 -5.49
N ILE A 43 -9.46 5.48 -4.34
CA ILE A 43 -8.31 5.31 -3.43
C ILE A 43 -8.19 3.83 -3.05
N LEU A 44 -9.27 3.20 -2.57
CA LEU A 44 -9.28 1.79 -2.22
C LEU A 44 -8.86 0.89 -3.39
N ALA A 45 -9.44 1.13 -4.58
CA ALA A 45 -9.18 0.34 -5.78
C ALA A 45 -7.73 0.44 -6.25
N LEU A 46 -7.05 1.57 -6.02
CA LEU A 46 -5.63 1.77 -6.34
C LEU A 46 -4.70 1.28 -5.22
N SER A 47 -5.07 1.49 -3.96
CA SER A 47 -4.25 1.14 -2.80
C SER A 47 -4.04 -0.37 -2.66
N ILE A 48 -5.04 -1.19 -2.95
CA ILE A 48 -4.92 -2.66 -2.91
C ILE A 48 -3.84 -3.16 -3.89
N PRO A 49 -3.91 -2.91 -5.21
CA PRO A 49 -2.89 -3.38 -6.15
C PRO A 49 -1.52 -2.73 -5.91
N LEU A 50 -1.47 -1.44 -5.53
CA LEU A 50 -0.20 -0.77 -5.21
C LEU A 50 0.50 -1.44 -4.02
N THR A 51 -0.25 -1.84 -2.99
CA THR A 51 0.31 -2.57 -1.84
C THR A 51 0.98 -3.86 -2.30
N VAL A 52 0.29 -4.65 -3.13
CA VAL A 52 0.82 -5.93 -3.65
C VAL A 52 2.06 -5.69 -4.52
N LEU A 53 2.01 -4.72 -5.44
CA LEU A 53 3.12 -4.40 -6.33
C LEU A 53 4.36 -3.95 -5.56
N PHE A 54 4.21 -3.02 -4.61
CA PHE A 54 5.31 -2.53 -3.80
C PHE A 54 5.86 -3.61 -2.87
N PHE A 55 5.00 -4.44 -2.29
CA PHE A 55 5.47 -5.54 -1.45
C PHE A 55 6.27 -6.57 -2.24
N ILE A 56 5.80 -6.97 -3.43
CA ILE A 56 6.55 -7.89 -4.30
C ILE A 56 7.88 -7.26 -4.73
N ALA A 57 7.89 -5.98 -5.11
CA ALA A 57 9.12 -5.28 -5.48
C ALA A 57 10.12 -5.22 -4.31
N ALA A 58 9.64 -4.93 -3.10
CA ALA A 58 10.46 -4.92 -1.89
C ALA A 58 11.05 -6.30 -1.60
N VAL A 59 10.25 -7.36 -1.68
CA VAL A 59 10.69 -8.74 -1.46
C VAL A 59 11.72 -9.16 -2.51
N LYS A 60 11.49 -8.80 -3.77
CA LYS A 60 12.40 -9.17 -4.86
C LYS A 60 13.75 -8.48 -4.72
N ASP A 61 13.75 -7.17 -4.47
CA ASP A 61 14.98 -6.42 -4.22
C ASP A 61 15.71 -6.90 -2.96
N ALA A 62 14.99 -7.20 -1.87
CA ALA A 62 15.61 -7.76 -0.67
C ALA A 62 16.27 -9.13 -0.95
N ARG A 63 15.62 -10.00 -1.72
CA ARG A 63 16.18 -11.31 -2.10
C ARG A 63 17.42 -11.18 -2.97
N ASP A 64 17.39 -10.29 -3.97
CA ASP A 64 18.51 -10.10 -4.90
C ASP A 64 19.75 -9.50 -4.21
N ASN A 65 19.59 -8.81 -3.08
CA ASN A 65 20.69 -8.20 -2.32
C ASN A 65 21.11 -9.01 -1.07
N ILE A 66 20.35 -10.06 -0.71
CA ILE A 66 20.71 -11.02 0.36
C ILE A 66 21.46 -12.24 -0.21
N GLY A 67 21.38 -12.46 -1.53
CA GLY A 67 22.03 -13.56 -2.26
C GLY A 67 23.52 -13.35 -2.55
#